data_AF-A0A4V5PJG8-F1
#
_entry.id   AF-A0A4V5PJG8-F1
#
_cell.length_a   1.000
_cell.length_b   1.000
_cell.length_c   1.000
_cell.angle_alpha   90.00
_cell.angle_beta   90.00
_cell.angle_gamma   90.00
#
_symmetry.space_group_name_H-M   'P 1'
#
loop_
_entity.id
_entity.type
_entity.pdbx_description
1 polymer ?
#
loop_
_entity_poly.entity_id
_entity_poly.type
_entity_poly.pdbx_seq_one_letter_code
_entity_poly.pdbx_strand_id
1 'polypeptide(L)'
;MTALIYSDDPALALAYRVTYALDLRPGAESWSTLVPGEAGPPAPQPGELRQMAYDPALDRMVMVRSGQTSGPAFAWALDLQNPTSWIGLAGTLPDLPVSKPSLLWDEVSCSFLSFTRTPNACGFDAWAIDAAATLLAPSPLGSAMFGPGGPGNGNVLLDAPRDRLLILGGSDCTAEGDFLKTVEIVGIEQGP
;
A
#
# COMPACT_ATOMS: atom_id res chain seq x y z
N MET A 1 16.51 15.13 -2.49
CA MET A 1 15.31 14.29 -2.58
C MET A 1 15.80 12.86 -2.65
N THR A 2 15.21 11.94 -1.90
CA THR A 2 15.66 10.55 -1.84
C THR A 2 14.51 9.67 -2.28
N ALA A 3 14.75 8.75 -3.22
CA ALA A 3 13.78 7.73 -3.59
C ALA A 3 14.11 6.42 -2.87
N LEU A 4 13.11 5.70 -2.41
CA LEU A 4 13.28 4.41 -1.74
C LEU A 4 12.78 3.29 -2.64
N ILE A 5 13.58 2.24 -2.79
CA ILE A 5 13.20 1.04 -3.53
C ILE A 5 13.38 -0.18 -2.62
N TYR A 6 12.33 -1.00 -2.61
CA TYR A 6 12.36 -2.35 -2.09
C TYR A 6 12.41 -3.32 -3.27
N SER A 7 13.36 -4.26 -3.30
CA SER A 7 13.52 -5.21 -4.40
C SER A 7 13.25 -6.66 -3.96
N ASP A 8 12.57 -7.41 -4.84
CA ASP A 8 12.38 -8.86 -4.77
C ASP A 8 12.87 -9.51 -6.06
N ASP A 9 14.13 -9.94 -6.10
CA ASP A 9 14.60 -10.80 -7.18
C ASP A 9 14.50 -12.27 -6.76
N PRO A 10 13.55 -13.06 -7.33
CA PRO A 10 13.32 -14.46 -6.96
C PRO A 10 14.52 -15.38 -7.23
N ALA A 11 15.57 -14.93 -7.92
CA ALA A 11 16.79 -15.69 -8.13
C ALA A 11 17.73 -15.71 -6.91
N LEU A 12 17.51 -14.87 -5.88
CA LEU A 12 18.47 -14.65 -4.78
C LEU A 12 17.82 -14.80 -3.39
N ALA A 13 17.84 -16.05 -2.89
CA ALA A 13 17.19 -16.53 -1.67
C ALA A 13 17.40 -15.69 -0.37
N LEU A 14 18.44 -14.85 -0.32
CA LEU A 14 18.87 -14.09 0.85
C LEU A 14 18.99 -12.57 0.60
N ALA A 15 18.81 -12.10 -0.65
CA ALA A 15 18.83 -10.66 -0.97
C ALA A 15 17.48 -9.96 -0.71
N TYR A 16 16.46 -10.72 -0.29
CA TYR A 16 15.03 -10.37 -0.28
C TYR A 16 14.54 -9.28 0.66
N ARG A 17 15.45 -8.55 1.29
CA ARG A 17 15.11 -7.70 2.43
C ARG A 17 15.96 -6.45 2.51
N VAL A 18 16.76 -6.19 1.47
CA VAL A 18 17.59 -5.00 1.43
C VAL A 18 16.71 -3.85 1.00
N THR A 19 16.66 -2.81 1.84
CA THR A 19 16.04 -1.54 1.46
C THR A 19 17.13 -0.65 0.91
N TYR A 20 16.92 -0.08 -0.28
CA TYR A 20 17.87 0.84 -0.90
C TYR A 20 17.30 2.26 -0.92
N ALA A 21 18.21 3.23 -0.86
CA ALA A 21 17.93 4.64 -1.05
C ALA A 21 18.73 5.17 -2.23
N LEU A 22 18.07 5.92 -3.11
CA LEU A 22 18.68 6.66 -4.21
C LEU A 22 18.70 8.14 -3.86
N ASP A 23 19.89 8.71 -3.75
CA ASP A 23 20.06 10.16 -3.71
C ASP A 23 19.73 10.75 -5.09
N LEU A 24 18.88 11.77 -5.14
CA LEU A 24 18.50 12.48 -6.37
C LEU A 24 19.04 13.91 -6.42
N ARG A 25 20.02 14.27 -5.56
CA ARG A 25 20.72 15.54 -5.68
C ARG A 25 21.45 15.58 -7.04
N PRO A 26 21.20 16.60 -7.88
CA PRO A 26 21.82 16.67 -9.20
C PRO A 26 23.35 16.54 -9.14
N GLY A 27 23.90 15.54 -9.85
CA GLY A 27 25.34 15.25 -9.90
C GLY A 27 25.89 14.44 -8.71
N ALA A 28 25.04 14.00 -7.77
CA ALA A 28 25.39 13.14 -6.66
C ALA A 28 24.53 11.86 -6.62
N GLU A 29 23.90 11.52 -7.74
CA GLU A 29 22.97 10.39 -7.83
C GLU A 29 23.68 9.09 -7.51
N SER A 30 23.27 8.47 -6.41
CA SER A 30 23.95 7.27 -5.89
C SER A 30 22.99 6.39 -5.11
N TRP A 31 23.15 5.08 -5.30
CA TRP A 31 22.45 4.06 -4.53
C TRP A 31 23.22 3.78 -3.24
N SER A 32 22.49 3.68 -2.14
CA SER A 32 23.03 3.22 -0.86
C SER A 32 22.08 2.21 -0.23
N THR A 33 22.65 1.26 0.51
CA THR A 33 21.85 0.35 1.34
C THR A 33 21.36 1.11 2.56
N LEU A 34 20.05 1.15 2.75
CA LEU A 34 19.39 1.76 3.89
C LEU A 34 19.25 0.76 5.04
N VAL A 35 18.70 -0.43 4.76
CA VAL A 35 18.52 -1.51 5.75
C VAL A 35 19.16 -2.79 5.22
N PRO A 36 20.09 -3.42 5.97
CA PRO A 36 20.64 -4.72 5.60
C PRO A 36 19.57 -5.82 5.60
N GLY A 37 19.73 -6.83 4.73
CA GLY A 37 18.70 -7.84 4.49
C GLY A 37 18.19 -8.57 5.74
N GLU A 38 19.04 -8.92 6.70
CA GLU A 38 18.58 -9.67 7.88
C GLU A 38 17.65 -8.86 8.80
N ALA A 39 17.65 -7.53 8.67
CA ALA A 39 16.82 -6.62 9.46
C ALA A 39 15.50 -6.22 8.77
N GLY A 40 15.18 -6.82 7.61
CA GLY A 40 13.92 -6.57 6.90
C GLY A 40 12.78 -7.51 7.28
N PRO A 41 11.54 -7.24 6.81
CA PRO A 41 10.38 -8.09 7.04
C PRO A 41 10.64 -9.52 6.56
N PRO A 42 9.88 -10.53 7.04
CA PRO A 42 9.94 -11.87 6.50
C PRO A 42 9.85 -11.86 4.97
N ALA A 43 10.71 -12.65 4.32
CA ALA A 43 10.70 -12.75 2.86
C ALA A 43 9.29 -13.15 2.40
N PRO A 44 8.76 -12.51 1.35
CA PRO A 44 7.42 -12.81 0.89
C PRO A 44 7.35 -14.24 0.34
N GLN A 45 6.23 -14.89 0.59
CA GLN A 45 5.91 -16.18 -0.04
C GLN A 45 5.54 -15.96 -1.51
N PRO A 46 5.72 -16.98 -2.38
CA PRO A 46 5.25 -16.91 -3.75
C PRO A 46 3.79 -16.47 -3.82
N GLY A 47 3.60 -15.30 -4.43
CA GLY A 47 2.30 -14.71 -4.65
C GLY A 47 1.79 -13.74 -3.59
N GLU A 48 2.54 -13.49 -2.52
CA GLU A 48 2.21 -12.38 -1.61
C GLU A 48 2.35 -11.03 -2.32
N LEU A 49 1.41 -10.14 -2.03
CA LEU A 49 1.38 -8.79 -2.56
C LEU A 49 1.86 -7.83 -1.48
N ARG A 50 2.59 -6.80 -1.88
CA ARG A 50 3.14 -5.81 -0.96
C ARG A 50 2.89 -4.43 -1.48
N GLN A 51 2.67 -3.54 -0.53
CA GLN A 51 2.51 -2.14 -0.79
C GLN A 51 3.14 -1.31 0.28
N MET A 52 3.52 -0.12 -0.11
CA MET A 52 4.27 0.78 0.74
C MET A 52 3.70 2.18 0.62
N ALA A 53 3.61 2.86 1.75
CA ALA A 53 3.26 4.26 1.82
C ALA A 53 4.22 4.96 2.78
N TYR A 54 4.46 6.25 2.56
CA TYR A 54 5.23 7.08 3.47
C TYR A 54 4.29 7.71 4.51
N ASP A 55 4.69 7.63 5.77
CA ASP A 55 4.05 8.26 6.92
C ASP A 55 4.84 9.54 7.27
N PRO A 56 4.42 10.72 6.80
CA PRO A 56 5.10 11.96 7.11
C PRO A 56 4.96 12.36 8.59
N ALA A 57 3.91 11.92 9.29
CA ALA A 57 3.70 12.28 10.69
C ALA A 57 4.75 11.65 11.61
N LEU A 58 5.22 10.45 11.27
CA LEU A 58 6.23 9.71 12.02
C LEU A 58 7.55 9.50 11.27
N ASP A 59 7.73 10.15 10.12
CA ASP A 59 8.88 10.03 9.22
C ASP A 59 9.34 8.58 9.00
N ARG A 60 8.40 7.73 8.56
CA ARG A 60 8.63 6.30 8.40
C ARG A 60 7.99 5.77 7.12
N MET A 61 8.54 4.68 6.58
CA MET A 61 7.86 3.90 5.55
C MET A 61 7.00 2.84 6.21
N VAL A 62 5.76 2.68 5.77
CA VAL A 62 4.88 1.59 6.18
C VAL A 62 4.74 0.63 5.01
N MET A 63 4.88 -0.66 5.29
CA MET A 63 4.65 -1.74 4.35
C MET A 63 3.47 -2.58 4.84
N VAL A 64 2.52 -2.85 3.95
CA VAL A 64 1.47 -3.84 4.16
C VAL A 64 1.69 -5.00 3.21
N ARG A 65 1.57 -6.22 3.73
CA ARG A 65 1.65 -7.47 2.99
C ARG A 65 0.35 -8.24 3.14
N SER A 66 -0.16 -8.77 2.05
CA SER A 66 -1.34 -9.62 2.04
C SER A 66 -1.13 -10.88 1.21
N GLY A 67 -1.86 -11.94 1.56
CA GLY A 67 -1.89 -13.18 0.78
C GLY A 67 -2.59 -13.01 -0.57
N GLN A 68 -2.33 -13.95 -1.48
CA GLN A 68 -2.89 -13.93 -2.83
C GLN A 68 -4.36 -14.41 -2.89
N THR A 69 -4.79 -15.25 -1.95
CA THR A 69 -6.09 -15.94 -1.97
C THR A 69 -6.97 -15.59 -0.78
N SER A 70 -6.80 -14.39 -0.21
CA SER A 70 -7.31 -13.91 1.10
C SER A 70 -6.56 -14.55 2.27
N GLY A 71 -6.48 -13.81 3.37
CA GLY A 71 -5.77 -14.21 4.57
C GLY A 71 -5.28 -12.99 5.35
N PRO A 72 -4.60 -13.23 6.48
CA PRO A 72 -4.15 -12.16 7.36
C PRO A 72 -3.20 -11.23 6.62
N ALA A 73 -3.48 -9.94 6.70
CA ALA A 73 -2.54 -8.93 6.29
C ALA A 73 -1.62 -8.57 7.46
N PHE A 74 -0.36 -8.32 7.14
CA PHE A 74 0.69 -7.99 8.10
C PHE A 74 1.28 -6.65 7.72
N ALA A 75 1.68 -5.88 8.73
CA ALA A 75 2.25 -4.57 8.52
C ALA A 75 3.60 -4.42 9.23
N TRP A 76 4.49 -3.66 8.59
CA TRP A 76 5.79 -3.29 9.15
C TRP A 76 6.03 -1.81 8.92
N ALA A 77 6.85 -1.22 9.79
CA ALA A 77 7.35 0.14 9.62
C ALA A 77 8.88 0.16 9.57
N LEU A 78 9.43 1.12 8.83
CA LEU A 78 10.83 1.49 8.83
C LEU A 78 10.94 2.97 9.17
N ASP A 79 11.44 3.29 10.36
CA ASP A 79 11.82 4.64 10.77
C ASP A 79 12.90 5.19 9.81
N LEU A 80 12.65 6.33 9.15
CA LEU A 80 13.60 6.92 8.21
C LEU A 80 14.61 7.86 8.87
N GLN A 81 14.37 8.27 10.12
CA GLN A 81 15.35 9.03 10.90
C GLN A 81 16.50 8.14 11.38
N ASN A 82 16.19 6.87 11.68
CA ASN A 82 17.18 5.87 12.05
C ASN A 82 16.84 4.49 11.46
N PRO A 83 17.09 4.28 10.16
CA PRO A 83 16.61 3.10 9.44
C PRO A 83 17.52 1.89 9.66
N THR A 84 17.49 1.32 10.87
CA THR A 84 18.29 0.14 11.21
C THR A 84 17.57 -1.17 10.92
N SER A 85 16.24 -1.18 10.97
CA SER A 85 15.43 -2.39 10.85
C SER A 85 13.96 -2.07 10.61
N TRP A 86 13.27 -3.00 9.95
CA TRP A 86 11.81 -3.01 9.91
C TRP A 86 11.24 -3.56 11.22
N ILE A 87 10.30 -2.84 11.81
CA ILE A 87 9.57 -3.27 13.00
C ILE A 87 8.18 -3.76 12.60
N GLY A 88 7.76 -4.92 13.13
CA GLY A 88 6.38 -5.38 12.96
C GLY A 88 5.43 -4.45 13.69
N LEU A 89 4.40 -3.97 13.01
CA LEU A 89 3.33 -3.19 13.62
C LEU A 89 2.35 -4.18 14.25
N ALA A 90 1.98 -3.95 15.51
CA ALA A 90 1.02 -4.79 16.22
C ALA A 90 -0.38 -4.67 15.60
N GLY A 91 -1.23 -5.66 15.86
CA GLY A 91 -2.59 -5.71 15.34
C GLY A 91 -2.74 -6.68 14.17
N THR A 92 -3.95 -7.23 14.03
CA THR A 92 -4.37 -7.94 12.83
C THR A 92 -5.08 -6.92 11.95
N LEU A 93 -4.48 -6.60 10.80
CA LEU A 93 -5.28 -6.03 9.74
C LEU A 93 -6.40 -7.05 9.42
N PRO A 94 -7.60 -6.60 9.05
CA PRO A 94 -8.68 -7.46 8.62
C PRO A 94 -8.16 -8.31 7.47
N ASP A 95 -8.80 -9.45 7.25
CA ASP A 95 -8.51 -10.26 6.08
C ASP A 95 -8.79 -9.38 4.85
N LEU A 96 -7.71 -8.79 4.32
CA LEU A 96 -7.80 -7.90 3.18
C LEU A 96 -8.15 -8.79 1.99
N PRO A 97 -9.22 -8.47 1.26
CA PRO A 97 -9.64 -9.30 0.17
C PRO A 97 -8.60 -9.29 -0.96
N VAL A 98 -8.76 -10.30 -1.81
CA VAL A 98 -7.80 -10.70 -2.82
C VAL A 98 -7.48 -9.55 -3.78
N SER A 99 -6.19 -9.27 -3.93
CA SER A 99 -5.53 -8.50 -5.00
C SER A 99 -5.07 -7.07 -4.66
N LYS A 100 -3.99 -6.69 -5.35
CA LYS A 100 -3.05 -5.58 -5.19
C LYS A 100 -3.55 -4.36 -4.37
N PRO A 101 -3.32 -4.41 -3.05
CA PRO A 101 -3.58 -3.44 -1.99
C PRO A 101 -3.91 -1.95 -2.03
N SER A 102 -3.94 -1.14 -3.11
CA SER A 102 -3.43 0.27 -3.07
C SER A 102 -3.43 1.00 -1.71
N LEU A 103 -2.24 1.29 -1.16
CA LEU A 103 -2.02 1.88 0.16
C LEU A 103 -1.59 3.34 0.00
N LEU A 104 -2.36 4.25 0.58
CA LEU A 104 -2.16 5.69 0.48
C LEU A 104 -2.10 6.30 1.87
N TRP A 105 -1.37 7.40 2.01
CA TRP A 105 -1.42 8.23 3.21
C TRP A 105 -2.44 9.34 3.05
N ASP A 106 -3.33 9.49 4.01
CA ASP A 106 -4.21 10.64 4.18
C ASP A 106 -3.67 11.55 5.30
N GLU A 107 -3.11 12.69 4.89
CA GLU A 107 -2.58 13.71 5.80
C GLU A 107 -3.66 14.33 6.68
N VAL A 108 -4.89 14.45 6.17
CA VAL A 108 -5.98 15.13 6.88
C VAL A 108 -6.47 14.25 8.03
N SER A 109 -6.66 12.96 7.76
CA SER A 109 -7.09 12.00 8.77
C SER A 109 -5.94 11.35 9.54
N CYS A 110 -4.68 11.60 9.16
CA CYS A 110 -3.49 10.92 9.69
C CYS A 110 -3.67 9.40 9.68
N SER A 111 -4.12 8.85 8.55
CA SER A 111 -4.43 7.43 8.40
C SER A 111 -3.91 6.90 7.08
N PHE A 112 -3.68 5.59 7.01
CA PHE A 112 -3.53 4.92 5.73
C PHE A 112 -4.88 4.51 5.17
N LEU A 113 -5.07 4.71 3.88
CA LEU A 113 -6.20 4.20 3.14
C LEU A 113 -5.75 2.99 2.35
N SER A 114 -6.39 1.84 2.56
CA SER A 114 -6.15 0.64 1.77
C SER A 114 -7.36 0.34 0.88
N PHE A 115 -7.08 0.12 -0.41
CA PHE A 115 -8.07 -0.23 -1.41
C PHE A 115 -7.81 -1.63 -1.93
N THR A 116 -8.78 -2.49 -1.71
CA THR A 116 -8.67 -3.91 -2.06
C THR A 116 -9.80 -4.27 -3.00
N ARG A 117 -9.54 -5.16 -3.96
CA ARG A 117 -10.64 -5.71 -4.75
C ARG A 117 -11.41 -6.71 -3.92
N THR A 118 -12.73 -6.67 -3.98
CA THR A 118 -13.58 -7.70 -3.38
C THR A 118 -13.34 -9.07 -4.05
N PRO A 119 -13.41 -10.20 -3.33
CA PRO A 119 -13.07 -11.51 -3.91
C PRO A 119 -14.02 -11.96 -5.03
N ASN A 120 -15.26 -11.48 -5.00
CA ASN A 120 -16.36 -12.01 -5.83
C ASN A 120 -16.95 -10.98 -6.81
N ALA A 121 -16.40 -9.76 -6.91
CA ALA A 121 -17.01 -8.71 -7.72
C ALA A 121 -16.02 -7.74 -8.36
N CYS A 122 -16.54 -6.91 -9.26
CA CYS A 122 -15.89 -5.70 -9.79
C CYS A 122 -15.89 -4.55 -8.75
N GLY A 123 -16.18 -4.85 -7.48
CA GLY A 123 -16.19 -3.90 -6.38
C GLY A 123 -14.87 -3.89 -5.62
N PHE A 124 -14.75 -2.92 -4.73
CA PHE A 124 -13.62 -2.74 -3.86
C PHE A 124 -14.08 -2.51 -2.43
N ASP A 125 -13.24 -2.90 -1.48
CA ASP A 125 -13.37 -2.52 -0.09
C ASP A 125 -12.31 -1.48 0.23
N ALA A 126 -12.76 -0.41 0.90
CA ALA A 126 -11.91 0.66 1.38
C ALA A 126 -11.81 0.60 2.91
N TRP A 127 -10.59 0.68 3.40
CA TRP A 127 -10.28 0.63 4.83
C TRP A 127 -9.43 1.83 5.21
N ALA A 128 -9.80 2.49 6.30
CA ALA A 128 -8.92 3.42 6.99
C ALA A 128 -8.15 2.65 8.07
N ILE A 129 -6.84 2.79 8.08
CA ILE A 129 -5.94 2.20 9.06
C ILE A 129 -5.31 3.37 9.81
N ASP A 130 -5.66 3.53 11.09
CA ASP A 130 -5.10 4.58 11.93
C ASP A 130 -3.57 4.45 11.97
N ALA A 131 -2.88 5.55 11.66
CA ALA A 131 -1.43 5.61 11.62
C ALA A 131 -0.76 5.67 12.99
N ALA A 132 -1.52 5.86 14.07
CA ALA A 132 -0.98 5.80 15.41
C ALA A 132 -0.11 4.54 15.58
N ALA A 133 0.89 4.62 16.47
CA ALA A 133 2.01 3.67 16.59
C ALA A 133 1.64 2.17 16.77
N THR A 134 0.35 1.84 16.80
CA THR A 134 -0.17 0.51 17.06
C THR A 134 -1.11 -0.05 15.98
N LEU A 135 -1.40 0.64 14.86
CA LEU A 135 -2.35 0.21 13.80
C LEU A 135 -3.60 -0.51 14.36
N LEU A 136 -4.10 -0.05 15.51
CA LEU A 136 -5.15 -0.78 16.22
C LEU A 136 -6.47 -0.48 15.55
N ALA A 137 -7.11 -1.54 15.04
CA ALA A 137 -8.47 -1.53 14.51
C ALA A 137 -8.67 -0.63 13.28
N PRO A 138 -8.26 -1.09 12.10
CA PRO A 138 -8.73 -0.47 10.87
C PRO A 138 -10.25 -0.46 10.83
N SER A 139 -10.78 0.68 10.39
CA SER A 139 -12.20 0.96 10.33
C SER A 139 -12.66 0.84 8.88
N PRO A 140 -13.72 0.08 8.59
CA PRO A 140 -14.27 0.04 7.24
C PRO A 140 -14.80 1.43 6.90
N LEU A 141 -14.35 2.00 5.78
CA LEU A 141 -14.93 3.23 5.24
C LEU A 141 -16.20 2.96 4.43
N GLY A 142 -16.43 1.69 4.12
CA GLY A 142 -17.56 1.20 3.33
C GLY A 142 -17.11 0.37 2.14
N SER A 143 -18.08 -0.31 1.54
CA SER A 143 -17.91 -0.97 0.25
C SER A 143 -18.67 -0.17 -0.78
N ALA A 144 -18.02 0.17 -1.89
CA ALA A 144 -18.70 0.78 -3.02
C ALA A 144 -18.62 -0.16 -4.23
N MET A 145 -19.76 -0.34 -4.89
CA MET A 145 -19.79 -0.96 -6.21
C MET A 145 -19.52 0.12 -7.25
N PHE A 146 -18.47 -0.07 -8.03
CA PHE A 146 -18.29 0.73 -9.23
C PHE A 146 -19.39 0.41 -10.25
N GLY A 147 -19.64 1.38 -11.15
CA GLY A 147 -20.35 1.11 -12.39
C GLY A 147 -19.70 -0.04 -13.19
N PRO A 148 -20.29 -0.45 -14.32
CA PRO A 148 -19.75 -1.53 -15.13
C PRO A 148 -18.30 -1.24 -15.55
N GLY A 149 -17.34 -1.95 -14.92
CA GLY A 149 -15.90 -1.76 -15.08
C GLY A 149 -15.21 -1.41 -13.75
N GLY A 150 -14.99 -2.42 -12.90
CA GLY A 150 -14.22 -2.24 -11.66
C GLY A 150 -12.73 -1.99 -11.94
N PRO A 151 -12.03 -1.19 -11.12
CA PRO A 151 -10.63 -0.81 -11.34
C PRO A 151 -9.67 -1.89 -10.81
N GLY A 152 -9.77 -3.11 -11.34
CA GLY A 152 -8.81 -4.15 -10.97
C GLY A 152 -7.39 -3.69 -11.33
N ASN A 153 -6.48 -3.57 -10.37
CA ASN A 153 -5.10 -3.08 -10.59
C ASN A 153 -4.96 -1.59 -10.98
N GLY A 154 -5.99 -0.76 -10.77
CA GLY A 154 -5.87 0.69 -11.01
C GLY A 154 -4.88 1.35 -10.03
N ASN A 155 -4.25 2.43 -10.47
CA ASN A 155 -3.53 3.30 -9.54
C ASN A 155 -4.54 4.17 -8.79
N VAL A 156 -4.36 4.34 -7.49
CA VAL A 156 -5.22 5.22 -6.69
C VAL A 156 -4.40 6.42 -6.26
N LEU A 157 -5.01 7.60 -6.32
CA LEU A 157 -4.44 8.86 -5.84
C LEU A 157 -5.43 9.51 -4.88
N LEU A 158 -4.93 10.16 -3.84
CA LEU A 158 -5.74 10.97 -2.93
C LEU A 158 -5.73 12.43 -3.41
N ASP A 159 -6.91 13.02 -3.65
CA ASP A 159 -7.13 14.45 -3.85
C ASP A 159 -7.56 15.06 -2.51
N ALA A 160 -6.60 15.16 -1.58
CA ALA A 160 -6.83 15.59 -0.20
C ALA A 160 -7.59 16.93 -0.08
N PRO A 161 -7.33 17.98 -0.90
CA PRO A 161 -8.09 19.23 -0.81
C PRO A 161 -9.59 19.10 -1.08
N ARG A 162 -10.03 17.99 -1.69
CA ARG A 162 -11.43 17.71 -2.03
C ARG A 162 -11.96 16.43 -1.39
N ASP A 163 -11.19 15.86 -0.45
CA ASP A 163 -11.54 14.66 0.31
C ASP A 163 -12.11 13.52 -0.55
N ARG A 164 -11.36 13.18 -1.59
CA ARG A 164 -11.76 12.18 -2.58
C ARG A 164 -10.60 11.42 -3.14
N LEU A 165 -10.90 10.24 -3.64
CA LEU A 165 -9.93 9.40 -4.33
C LEU A 165 -10.13 9.53 -5.84
N LEU A 166 -9.03 9.46 -6.57
CA LEU A 166 -9.01 9.35 -8.01
C LEU A 166 -8.40 8.00 -8.36
N ILE A 167 -9.16 7.19 -9.06
CA ILE A 167 -8.69 5.90 -9.55
C ILE A 167 -8.37 6.04 -11.01
N LEU A 168 -7.18 5.60 -11.41
CA LEU A 168 -6.64 5.77 -12.74
C LEU A 168 -6.32 4.39 -13.33
N GLY A 169 -7.08 4.03 -14.37
CA GLY A 169 -6.93 2.77 -15.09
C GLY A 169 -7.43 1.57 -14.29
N GLY A 170 -6.88 0.41 -14.64
CA GLY A 170 -7.30 -0.88 -14.11
C GLY A 170 -7.92 -1.74 -15.21
N SER A 171 -7.69 -3.05 -15.09
CA SER A 171 -8.39 -4.06 -15.86
C SER A 171 -9.80 -4.21 -15.31
N ASP A 172 -10.78 -4.20 -16.20
CA ASP A 172 -12.12 -4.62 -15.85
C ASP A 172 -12.14 -6.08 -15.35
N CYS A 173 -13.24 -6.46 -14.74
CA CYS A 173 -13.47 -7.83 -14.27
C CYS A 173 -13.71 -8.83 -15.41
N THR A 174 -13.86 -8.36 -16.65
CA THR A 174 -14.18 -9.15 -17.85
C THR A 174 -12.97 -9.47 -18.74
N ALA A 175 -11.77 -9.01 -18.35
CA ALA A 175 -10.52 -9.21 -19.12
C ALA A 175 -10.54 -8.58 -20.53
N GLU A 176 -11.49 -7.71 -20.84
CA GLU A 176 -11.67 -7.13 -22.17
C GLU A 176 -11.30 -5.64 -22.20
N GLY A 177 -10.01 -5.38 -22.42
CA GLY A 177 -9.53 -4.12 -22.98
C GLY A 177 -9.20 -3.05 -21.95
N ASP A 178 -7.91 -2.71 -21.88
CA ASP A 178 -7.38 -1.52 -21.23
C ASP A 178 -8.14 -0.29 -21.69
N PHE A 179 -8.92 0.29 -20.79
CA PHE A 179 -9.41 1.64 -20.96
C PHE A 179 -8.98 2.48 -19.76
N LEU A 180 -8.24 3.55 -20.04
CA LEU A 180 -8.28 4.79 -19.26
C LEU A 180 -9.72 5.31 -19.27
N LYS A 181 -10.64 4.71 -18.51
CA LYS A 181 -12.07 5.00 -18.66
C LYS A 181 -12.76 5.69 -17.52
N THR A 182 -12.19 5.74 -16.32
CA THR A 182 -12.96 6.28 -15.21
C THR A 182 -12.06 6.98 -14.22
N VAL A 183 -12.10 8.32 -14.21
CA VAL A 183 -11.78 9.07 -13.00
C VAL A 183 -13.08 9.07 -12.20
N GLU A 184 -13.22 8.08 -11.32
CA GLU A 184 -14.34 8.08 -10.38
C GLU A 184 -13.93 8.82 -9.11
N ILE A 185 -14.82 9.72 -8.69
CA ILE A 185 -14.67 10.52 -7.48
C ILE A 185 -15.49 9.81 -6.42
N VAL A 186 -14.82 9.11 -5.51
CA VAL A 186 -15.46 8.56 -4.32
C VAL A 186 -15.19 9.55 -3.19
N GLY A 187 -16.26 10.20 -2.71
CA GLY A 187 -16.18 10.99 -1.48
C GLY A 187 -15.94 10.05 -0.29
N ILE A 188 -15.01 10.40 0.59
CA ILE A 188 -14.75 9.64 1.80
C ILE A 188 -15.79 10.08 2.83
N GLU A 189 -17.02 9.55 2.74
CA GLU A 189 -18.00 9.76 3.82
C GLU A 189 -17.57 8.93 5.03
N GLN A 190 -16.89 9.56 5.98
CA GLN A 190 -16.68 9.01 7.31
C GLN A 190 -18.08 8.75 7.90
N GLY A 191 -18.42 7.48 8.18
CA GLY A 191 -19.67 7.15 8.86
C GLY A 191 -19.82 7.92 10.18
N PRO A 192 -21.06 8.15 10.66
CA PRO A 192 -21.32 8.92 11.87
C PRO A 192 -20.72 8.31 13.14
#